data_AF-A0A0P7FZV2-F1
#
_entry.id   AF-A0A0P7FZV2-F1
#
_cell.length_a   1.000
_cell.length_b   1.000
_cell.length_c   1.000
_cell.angle_alpha   90.00
_cell.angle_beta   90.00
_cell.angle_gamma   90.00
#
_symmetry.space_group_name_H-M   'P 1'
#
loop_
_entity.id
_entity.type
_entity.pdbx_description
1 polymer ?
#
loop_
_entity_poly.entity_id
_entity_poly.type
_entity_poly.pdbx_seq_one_letter_code
_entity_poly.pdbx_strand_id
1 'polypeptide(L)'
;MPIDSDAPLPSYVSGSLPGVETVMNHRIRVDGSRWQKALADRGLPALEGALADPGLTFVSRSDVFELGAREIAPENAFQLLYYSLAWGLGRKARNLPKRLDGLAEDPERTAELLVDAWTAVRSREPAEDIYSILATPKGKARIPQFGPAFSTKFLYFAQGPTVPPRYVILDKVVATNLHEVWPGAPKAGWYPDTYERYCAFMSRWADLATDELHGERTVRADEIEYAVFHRR
;
A
#
# COMPACT_ATOMS: atom_id res chain seq x y z
N MET A 1 17.78 -12.47 7.59
CA MET A 1 17.96 -13.36 6.43
C MET A 1 17.11 -12.79 5.30
N PRO A 2 17.67 -12.60 4.10
CA PRO A 2 16.91 -12.08 2.96
C PRO A 2 15.77 -13.03 2.59
N ILE A 3 14.80 -12.53 1.83
CA ILE A 3 13.80 -13.37 1.17
C ILE A 3 14.53 -14.35 0.24
N ASP A 4 14.14 -15.62 0.24
CA ASP A 4 14.66 -16.60 -0.71
C ASP A 4 14.11 -16.25 -2.09
N SER A 5 14.94 -15.61 -2.92
CA SER A 5 14.53 -15.13 -4.24
C SER A 5 14.19 -16.24 -5.21
N ASP A 6 14.53 -17.50 -4.92
CA ASP A 6 14.28 -18.63 -5.83
C ASP A 6 13.20 -19.56 -5.31
N ALA A 7 12.55 -19.21 -4.19
CA ALA A 7 11.49 -20.02 -3.61
C ALA A 7 10.34 -20.23 -4.64
N PRO A 8 9.86 -21.48 -4.79
CA PRO A 8 8.79 -21.80 -5.72
C PRO A 8 7.47 -21.15 -5.27
N LEU A 9 6.54 -20.99 -6.21
CA LEU A 9 5.19 -20.55 -5.91
C LEU A 9 4.49 -21.62 -5.05
N PRO A 10 4.05 -21.31 -3.82
CA PRO A 10 3.37 -22.29 -2.99
C PRO A 10 1.99 -22.63 -3.57
N SER A 11 1.59 -23.91 -3.48
CA SER A 11 0.29 -24.38 -3.99
C SER A 11 -0.91 -23.69 -3.35
N TYR A 12 -0.78 -23.20 -2.10
CA TYR A 12 -1.84 -22.42 -1.47
C TYR A 12 -2.04 -21.05 -2.12
N VAL A 13 -0.99 -20.46 -2.72
CA VAL A 13 -1.07 -19.19 -3.44
C VAL A 13 -1.68 -19.44 -4.81
N SER A 14 -1.15 -20.39 -5.61
CA SER A 14 -1.69 -20.68 -6.94
C SER A 14 -3.12 -21.21 -6.90
N GLY A 15 -3.48 -22.01 -5.90
CA GLY A 15 -4.84 -22.50 -5.69
C GLY A 15 -5.86 -21.49 -5.15
N SER A 16 -5.44 -20.26 -4.81
CA SER A 16 -6.32 -19.23 -4.23
C SER A 16 -6.29 -17.88 -4.96
N LEU A 17 -5.80 -17.87 -6.21
CA LEU A 17 -5.70 -16.65 -7.02
C LEU A 17 -7.10 -16.03 -7.22
N PRO A 18 -7.32 -14.79 -6.73
CA PRO A 18 -8.65 -14.22 -6.62
C PRO A 18 -9.21 -13.64 -7.93
N GLY A 19 -8.34 -13.36 -8.92
CA GLY A 19 -8.71 -12.58 -10.09
C GLY A 19 -8.72 -11.07 -9.80
N VAL A 20 -8.51 -10.28 -10.86
CA VAL A 20 -8.39 -8.81 -10.77
C VAL A 20 -9.63 -8.17 -10.15
N GLU A 21 -10.82 -8.61 -10.56
CA GLU A 21 -12.10 -8.08 -10.06
C GLU A 21 -12.21 -8.22 -8.55
N THR A 22 -11.87 -9.38 -8.00
CA THR A 22 -11.91 -9.63 -6.55
C THR A 22 -10.91 -8.76 -5.80
N VAL A 23 -9.70 -8.56 -6.34
CA VAL A 23 -8.71 -7.66 -5.72
C VAL A 23 -9.22 -6.22 -5.71
N MET A 24 -9.73 -5.73 -6.85
CA MET A 24 -10.22 -4.34 -6.96
C MET A 24 -11.47 -4.08 -6.09
N ASN A 25 -12.37 -5.07 -5.98
CA ASN A 25 -13.59 -5.00 -5.18
C ASN A 25 -13.38 -5.32 -3.70
N HIS A 26 -12.18 -5.72 -3.29
CA HIS A 26 -11.83 -5.79 -1.87
C HIS A 26 -12.13 -4.42 -1.26
N ARG A 27 -12.83 -4.40 -0.13
CA ARG A 27 -13.29 -3.19 0.54
C ARG A 27 -13.04 -3.23 2.03
N ILE A 28 -12.81 -2.05 2.58
CA ILE A 28 -12.76 -1.82 4.01
C ILE A 28 -13.95 -0.96 4.44
N ARG A 29 -14.37 -1.14 5.69
CA ARG A 29 -15.38 -0.28 6.31
C ARG A 29 -14.69 0.83 7.10
N VAL A 30 -15.12 2.07 6.91
CA VAL A 30 -14.56 3.26 7.55
C VAL A 30 -15.68 4.10 8.17
N ASP A 31 -15.30 4.99 9.08
CA ASP A 31 -16.20 5.96 9.73
C ASP A 31 -15.79 7.37 9.29
N GLY A 32 -16.46 7.89 8.25
CA GLY A 32 -16.12 9.16 7.62
C GLY A 32 -16.30 10.34 8.57
N SER A 33 -17.31 10.31 9.44
CA SER A 33 -17.52 11.34 10.46
C SER A 33 -16.34 11.42 11.43
N ARG A 34 -15.81 10.27 11.86
CA ARG A 34 -14.61 10.24 12.71
C ARG A 34 -13.38 10.80 12.00
N TRP A 35 -13.22 10.48 10.71
CA TRP A 35 -12.11 10.94 9.89
C TRP A 35 -12.15 12.47 9.67
N GLN A 36 -13.29 12.99 9.24
CA GLN A 36 -13.51 14.43 9.07
C GLN A 36 -13.23 15.21 10.35
N LYS A 37 -13.79 14.75 11.48
CA LYS A 37 -13.52 15.37 12.77
C LYS A 37 -12.02 15.37 13.10
N ALA A 38 -11.35 14.23 12.93
CA ALA A 38 -9.96 14.10 13.30
C ALA A 38 -9.01 14.97 12.46
N LEU A 39 -9.34 15.21 11.18
CA LEU A 39 -8.60 16.12 10.30
C LEU A 39 -8.89 17.59 10.64
N ALA A 40 -10.17 17.94 10.82
CA ALA A 40 -10.58 19.30 11.18
C ALA A 40 -9.97 19.76 12.51
N ASP A 41 -9.95 18.87 13.52
CA ASP A 41 -9.33 19.14 14.83
C ASP A 41 -7.81 19.46 14.73
N ARG A 42 -7.17 19.18 13.58
CA ARG A 42 -5.74 19.41 13.32
C ARG A 42 -5.46 20.45 12.24
N GLY A 43 -6.49 21.06 11.66
CA GLY A 43 -6.32 21.99 10.53
C GLY A 43 -5.73 21.34 9.27
N LEU A 44 -5.86 20.02 9.12
CA LEU A 44 -5.42 19.30 7.93
C LEU A 44 -6.44 19.47 6.77
N PRO A 45 -6.01 19.32 5.50
CA PRO A 45 -6.91 19.36 4.35
C PRO A 45 -8.18 18.52 4.51
N ALA A 46 -9.31 19.09 4.10
CA ALA A 46 -10.61 18.43 4.19
C ALA A 46 -10.68 17.19 3.28
N LEU A 47 -11.48 16.20 3.68
CA LEU A 47 -11.68 14.99 2.87
C LEU A 47 -12.54 15.23 1.65
N GLU A 48 -12.27 14.46 0.61
CA GLU A 48 -13.11 14.34 -0.57
C GLU A 48 -13.53 12.89 -0.81
N GLY A 49 -14.53 12.68 -1.68
CA GLY A 49 -14.99 11.36 -2.11
C GLY A 49 -15.67 10.54 -1.01
N ALA A 50 -15.65 9.21 -1.14
CA ALA A 50 -16.34 8.29 -0.23
C ALA A 50 -15.94 8.46 1.25
N LEU A 51 -14.69 8.77 1.58
CA LEU A 51 -14.23 8.98 2.96
C LEU A 51 -14.77 10.29 3.57
N ALA A 52 -15.26 11.22 2.72
CA ALA A 52 -15.97 12.43 3.14
C ALA A 52 -17.47 12.20 3.38
N ASP A 53 -18.00 11.00 3.12
CA ASP A 53 -19.39 10.70 3.47
C ASP A 53 -19.54 10.56 5.00
N PRO A 54 -20.54 11.20 5.62
CA PRO A 54 -20.76 11.08 7.05
C PRO A 54 -21.19 9.65 7.42
N GLY A 55 -20.76 9.19 8.60
CA GLY A 55 -21.10 7.89 9.14
C GLY A 55 -20.28 6.74 8.56
N LEU A 56 -20.89 5.55 8.53
CA LEU A 56 -20.20 4.32 8.13
C LEU A 56 -20.33 4.10 6.62
N THR A 57 -19.18 4.07 5.94
CA THR A 57 -19.09 3.88 4.49
C THR A 57 -18.06 2.80 4.15
N PHE A 58 -17.99 2.43 2.87
CA PHE A 58 -17.03 1.48 2.33
C PHE A 58 -16.10 2.17 1.35
N VAL A 59 -14.82 1.78 1.39
CA VAL A 59 -13.81 2.18 0.43
C VAL A 59 -13.25 0.89 -0.17
N SER A 60 -13.31 0.75 -1.48
CA SER A 60 -12.73 -0.36 -2.24
C SER A 60 -11.30 -0.05 -2.68
N ARG A 61 -10.53 -1.06 -3.11
CA ARG A 61 -9.19 -0.82 -3.69
C ARG A 61 -9.30 0.05 -4.94
N SER A 62 -10.33 -0.19 -5.76
CA SER A 62 -10.61 0.62 -6.95
C SER A 62 -10.77 2.10 -6.59
N ASP A 63 -11.56 2.41 -5.54
CA ASP A 63 -11.78 3.81 -5.12
C ASP A 63 -10.46 4.51 -4.77
N VAL A 64 -9.51 3.82 -4.13
CA VAL A 64 -8.22 4.40 -3.78
C VAL A 64 -7.30 4.52 -5.01
N PHE A 65 -7.35 3.56 -5.93
CA PHE A 65 -6.61 3.67 -7.19
C PHE A 65 -7.06 4.85 -8.05
N GLU A 66 -8.35 5.18 -8.06
CA GLU A 66 -8.84 6.39 -8.74
C GLU A 66 -8.22 7.68 -8.18
N LEU A 67 -7.90 7.74 -6.89
CA LEU A 67 -7.13 8.86 -6.33
C LEU A 67 -5.71 8.89 -6.88
N GLY A 68 -5.06 7.72 -7.00
CA GLY A 68 -3.75 7.58 -7.63
C GLY A 68 -3.75 7.92 -9.12
N ALA A 69 -4.91 7.99 -9.77
CA ALA A 69 -5.08 8.40 -11.16
C ALA A 69 -5.10 9.93 -11.35
N ARG A 70 -5.35 10.71 -10.28
CA ARG A 70 -5.46 12.17 -10.35
C ARG A 70 -4.13 12.85 -10.69
N GLU A 71 -4.22 14.15 -10.97
CA GLU A 71 -3.06 15.02 -11.09
C GLU A 71 -2.25 15.04 -9.79
N ILE A 72 -0.93 14.98 -9.93
CA ILE A 72 -0.01 15.03 -8.81
C ILE A 72 0.03 16.47 -8.29
N ALA A 73 -0.62 16.70 -7.16
CA ALA A 73 -0.65 17.97 -6.45
C ALA A 73 -0.66 17.70 -4.93
N PRO A 74 -0.17 18.63 -4.08
CA PRO A 74 -0.16 18.48 -2.63
C PRO A 74 -1.50 18.02 -2.03
N GLU A 75 -2.60 18.64 -2.43
CA GLU A 75 -3.95 18.34 -1.97
C GLU A 75 -4.39 16.91 -2.32
N ASN A 76 -4.12 16.48 -3.55
CA ASN A 76 -4.43 15.12 -4.01
C ASN A 76 -3.53 14.09 -3.33
N ALA A 77 -2.27 14.45 -3.05
CA ALA A 77 -1.33 13.59 -2.36
C ALA A 77 -1.79 13.34 -0.91
N PHE A 78 -2.35 14.36 -0.24
CA PHE A 78 -3.02 14.19 1.05
C PHE A 78 -4.27 13.32 0.95
N GLN A 79 -5.14 13.50 -0.05
CA GLN A 79 -6.30 12.61 -0.23
C GLN A 79 -5.85 11.15 -0.38
N LEU A 80 -4.89 10.89 -1.26
CA LEU A 80 -4.34 9.54 -1.48
C LEU A 80 -3.74 8.96 -0.19
N LEU A 81 -3.03 9.78 0.58
CA LEU A 81 -2.49 9.40 1.88
C LEU A 81 -3.60 9.04 2.88
N TYR A 82 -4.66 9.84 2.98
CA TYR A 82 -5.77 9.59 3.91
C TYR A 82 -6.47 8.26 3.61
N TYR A 83 -6.73 7.99 2.34
CA TYR A 83 -7.33 6.73 1.92
C TYR A 83 -6.37 5.54 2.14
N SER A 84 -5.06 5.73 1.90
CA SER A 84 -4.04 4.72 2.20
C SER A 84 -3.94 4.40 3.70
N LEU A 85 -4.06 5.41 4.55
CA LEU A 85 -4.14 5.25 6.01
C LEU A 85 -5.43 4.55 6.42
N ALA A 86 -6.58 4.96 5.86
CA ALA A 86 -7.86 4.31 6.09
C ALA A 86 -7.78 2.82 5.75
N TRP A 87 -7.15 2.48 4.62
CA TRP A 87 -6.92 1.11 4.16
C TRP A 87 -6.29 0.21 5.22
N GLY A 88 -5.22 0.69 5.86
CA GLY A 88 -4.52 -0.08 6.89
C GLY A 88 -5.12 0.02 8.29
N LEU A 89 -5.91 1.06 8.59
CA LEU A 89 -6.50 1.28 9.92
C LEU A 89 -7.88 0.63 10.10
N GLY A 90 -8.64 0.53 9.00
CA GLY A 90 -10.02 0.04 8.99
C GLY A 90 -10.95 0.77 9.96
N ARG A 91 -12.10 0.15 10.25
CA ARG A 91 -13.20 0.75 11.04
C ARG A 91 -12.75 1.27 12.41
N LYS A 92 -11.91 0.51 13.13
CA LYS A 92 -11.56 0.84 14.52
C LYS A 92 -10.62 2.03 14.62
N ALA A 93 -9.79 2.26 13.59
CA ALA A 93 -8.92 3.43 13.44
C ALA A 93 -8.22 3.89 14.74
N ARG A 94 -7.78 2.94 15.58
CA ARG A 94 -7.35 3.24 16.97
C ARG A 94 -6.19 4.23 17.04
N ASN A 95 -5.28 4.14 16.07
CA ASN A 95 -4.09 4.98 16.00
C ASN A 95 -4.28 6.21 15.11
N LEU A 96 -5.50 6.47 14.59
CA LEU A 96 -5.75 7.59 13.69
C LEU A 96 -5.28 8.93 14.27
N PRO A 97 -5.60 9.33 15.52
CA PRO A 97 -5.15 10.61 16.07
C PRO A 97 -3.63 10.76 16.00
N LYS A 98 -2.89 9.76 16.51
CA LYS A 98 -1.43 9.76 16.51
C LYS A 98 -0.82 9.81 15.11
N ARG A 99 -1.44 9.14 14.13
CA ARG A 99 -0.99 9.20 12.73
C ARG A 99 -1.16 10.61 12.16
N LEU A 100 -2.31 11.24 12.41
CA LEU A 100 -2.59 12.59 11.92
C LEU A 100 -1.79 13.67 12.66
N ASP A 101 -1.48 13.48 13.95
CA ASP A 101 -0.57 14.37 14.69
C ASP A 101 0.78 14.47 13.97
N GLY A 102 1.33 13.33 13.55
CA GLY A 102 2.60 13.30 12.82
C GLY A 102 2.54 13.95 11.43
N LEU A 103 1.37 14.01 10.79
CA LEU A 103 1.19 14.77 9.54
C LEU A 103 1.08 16.27 9.79
N ALA A 104 0.45 16.66 10.90
CA ALA A 104 0.24 18.05 11.27
C ALA A 104 1.51 18.71 11.86
N GLU A 105 2.52 17.92 12.25
CA GLU A 105 3.82 18.45 12.71
C GLU A 105 4.54 19.27 11.62
N ASP A 106 4.49 18.82 10.37
CA ASP A 106 5.12 19.50 9.23
C ASP A 106 4.37 19.14 7.92
N PRO A 107 3.23 19.83 7.64
CA PRO A 107 2.39 19.51 6.50
C PRO A 107 3.05 19.85 5.16
N GLU A 108 3.90 20.89 5.11
CA GLU A 108 4.63 21.28 3.90
C GLU A 108 5.64 20.20 3.51
N ARG A 109 6.50 19.77 4.44
CA ARG A 109 7.45 18.69 4.17
C ARG A 109 6.77 17.37 3.87
N THR A 110 5.64 17.10 4.53
CA THR A 110 4.81 15.93 4.24
C THR A 110 4.32 15.96 2.80
N ALA A 111 3.78 17.08 2.34
CA ALA A 111 3.31 17.24 0.97
C ALA A 111 4.42 17.01 -0.06
N GLU A 112 5.59 17.63 0.14
CA GLU A 112 6.77 17.44 -0.73
C GLU A 112 7.12 15.96 -0.87
N LEU A 113 7.28 15.24 0.25
CA LEU A 113 7.63 13.83 0.25
C LEU A 113 6.59 12.95 -0.47
N LEU A 114 5.31 13.25 -0.33
CA LEU A 114 4.24 12.49 -0.99
C LEU A 114 4.19 12.78 -2.49
N VAL A 115 4.37 14.04 -2.90
CA VAL A 115 4.42 14.46 -4.31
C VAL A 115 5.63 13.85 -5.01
N ASP A 116 6.81 13.90 -4.38
CA ASP A 116 8.04 13.29 -4.91
C ASP A 116 7.84 11.77 -5.08
N ALA A 117 7.32 11.09 -4.06
CA ALA A 117 7.09 9.65 -4.10
C ALA A 117 6.07 9.26 -5.18
N TRP A 118 4.97 10.03 -5.30
CA TRP A 118 3.97 9.77 -6.34
C TRP A 118 4.52 10.01 -7.75
N THR A 119 5.33 11.06 -7.92
CA THR A 119 6.01 11.35 -9.20
C THR A 119 6.93 10.20 -9.59
N ALA A 120 7.76 9.73 -8.67
CA ALA A 120 8.68 8.61 -8.90
C ALA A 120 7.91 7.30 -9.22
N VAL A 121 6.76 7.06 -8.57
CA VAL A 121 5.85 5.95 -8.90
C VAL A 121 5.32 6.06 -10.34
N ARG A 122 4.85 7.24 -10.77
CA ARG A 122 4.35 7.44 -12.15
C ARG A 122 5.45 7.29 -13.19
N SER A 123 6.67 7.71 -12.85
CA SER A 123 7.87 7.52 -13.69
C SER A 123 8.39 6.08 -13.68
N ARG A 124 7.80 5.18 -12.88
CA ARG A 124 8.14 3.76 -12.77
C ARG A 124 9.60 3.51 -12.35
N GLU A 125 10.13 4.36 -11.47
CA GLU A 125 11.47 4.22 -10.90
C GLU A 125 11.66 2.88 -10.15
N PRO A 126 12.90 2.46 -9.85
CA PRO A 126 13.15 1.30 -8.99
C PRO A 126 12.43 1.41 -7.64
N ALA A 127 11.99 0.26 -7.11
CA ALA A 127 11.20 0.25 -5.88
C ALA A 127 12.02 0.72 -4.66
N GLU A 128 13.35 0.49 -4.69
CA GLU A 128 14.28 1.00 -3.69
C GLU A 128 14.30 2.52 -3.64
N ASP A 129 14.43 3.17 -4.81
CA ASP A 129 14.54 4.62 -4.93
C ASP A 129 13.24 5.31 -4.47
N ILE A 130 12.10 4.84 -4.98
CA ILE A 130 10.78 5.36 -4.62
C ILE A 130 10.53 5.25 -3.12
N TYR A 131 10.83 4.08 -2.54
CA TYR A 131 10.57 3.86 -1.12
C TYR A 131 11.55 4.65 -0.24
N SER A 132 12.77 4.94 -0.72
CA SER A 132 13.75 5.79 -0.04
C SER A 132 13.32 7.26 0.09
N ILE A 133 12.35 7.70 -0.71
CA ILE A 133 11.71 9.01 -0.55
C ILE A 133 10.89 9.05 0.75
N LEU A 134 10.20 7.96 1.11
CA LEU A 134 9.32 7.89 2.28
C LEU A 134 9.97 7.25 3.51
N ALA A 135 11.08 6.52 3.31
CA ALA A 135 11.80 5.82 4.35
C ALA A 135 13.29 6.20 4.37
N THR A 136 13.86 6.21 5.58
CA THR A 136 15.30 6.30 5.78
C THR A 136 15.99 5.00 5.34
N PRO A 137 17.33 4.98 5.17
CA PRO A 137 18.06 3.76 4.83
C PRO A 137 17.89 2.60 5.84
N LYS A 138 17.47 2.90 7.08
CA LYS A 138 17.16 1.90 8.13
C LYS A 138 15.68 1.54 8.21
N GLY A 139 14.88 1.90 7.20
CA GLY A 139 13.45 1.61 7.11
C GLY A 139 12.55 2.38 8.08
N LYS A 140 13.07 3.41 8.77
CA LYS A 140 12.23 4.33 9.55
C LYS A 140 11.53 5.30 8.60
N ALA A 141 10.25 5.54 8.81
CA ALA A 141 9.49 6.55 8.08
C ALA A 141 10.10 7.95 8.21
N ARG A 142 10.14 8.70 7.11
CA ARG A 142 10.53 10.10 7.08
C ARG A 142 9.40 11.03 7.51
N ILE A 143 8.16 10.63 7.24
CA ILE A 143 6.98 11.30 7.79
C ILE A 143 6.72 10.72 9.21
N PRO A 144 6.68 11.55 10.27
CA PRO A 144 6.44 11.10 11.62
C PRO A 144 5.15 10.29 11.73
N GLN A 145 5.22 9.20 12.48
CA GLN A 145 4.09 8.27 12.64
C GLN A 145 3.56 7.69 11.31
N PHE A 146 4.21 7.85 10.17
CA PHE A 146 3.78 7.22 8.91
C PHE A 146 4.52 5.90 8.69
N GLY A 147 4.23 4.89 9.51
CA GLY A 147 4.99 3.63 9.53
C GLY A 147 5.10 2.95 8.14
N PRO A 148 6.10 2.06 7.96
CA PRO A 148 6.48 1.52 6.65
C PRO A 148 5.32 0.85 5.89
N ALA A 149 4.39 0.21 6.61
CA ALA A 149 3.16 -0.39 6.05
C ALA A 149 2.23 0.57 5.33
N PHE A 150 2.23 1.83 5.74
CA PHE A 150 1.40 2.85 5.12
C PHE A 150 2.14 3.49 3.95
N SER A 151 3.46 3.59 4.02
CA SER A 151 4.29 4.01 2.88
C SER A 151 4.08 3.07 1.70
N THR A 152 4.16 1.75 1.90
CA THR A 152 3.92 0.78 0.81
C THR A 152 2.48 0.82 0.27
N LYS A 153 1.48 1.09 1.11
CA LYS A 153 0.09 1.30 0.68
C LYS A 153 -0.05 2.55 -0.19
N PHE A 154 0.55 3.66 0.21
CA PHE A 154 0.58 4.88 -0.59
C PHE A 154 1.23 4.62 -1.95
N LEU A 155 2.40 3.99 -1.99
CA LEU A 155 3.10 3.65 -3.23
C LEU A 155 2.30 2.69 -4.13
N TYR A 156 1.62 1.71 -3.53
CA TYR A 156 0.76 0.77 -4.26
C TYR A 156 -0.35 1.51 -5.00
N PHE A 157 -1.09 2.38 -4.29
CA PHE A 157 -2.22 3.09 -4.88
C PHE A 157 -1.81 4.24 -5.81
N ALA A 158 -0.67 4.89 -5.57
CA ALA A 158 -0.11 5.96 -6.40
C ALA A 158 0.12 5.55 -7.87
N GLN A 159 0.15 4.25 -8.17
CA GLN A 159 0.28 3.73 -9.53
C GLN A 159 -0.94 4.05 -10.41
N GLY A 160 -2.12 4.24 -9.79
CA GLY A 160 -3.39 4.35 -10.51
C GLY A 160 -3.87 3.01 -11.10
N PRO A 161 -5.08 2.99 -11.71
CA PRO A 161 -5.74 1.75 -12.13
C PRO A 161 -5.28 1.23 -13.50
N THR A 162 -4.57 2.04 -14.29
CA THR A 162 -4.36 1.81 -15.73
C THR A 162 -3.26 0.79 -16.03
N VAL A 163 -2.33 0.55 -15.11
CA VAL A 163 -1.21 -0.37 -15.29
C VAL A 163 -1.22 -1.45 -14.21
N PRO A 164 -0.81 -2.69 -14.53
CA PRO A 164 -0.55 -3.69 -13.51
C PRO A 164 0.45 -3.15 -12.47
N PRO A 165 0.16 -3.28 -11.16
CA PRO A 165 0.98 -2.72 -10.11
C PRO A 165 2.29 -3.49 -9.99
N ARG A 166 3.39 -2.74 -10.02
CA ARG A 166 4.76 -3.20 -9.77
C ARG A 166 5.11 -3.11 -8.29
N TYR A 167 4.66 -2.05 -7.63
CA TYR A 167 4.85 -1.86 -6.19
C TYR A 167 3.64 -2.44 -5.48
N VAL A 168 3.82 -3.37 -4.54
CA VAL A 168 2.69 -4.03 -3.85
C VAL A 168 2.78 -3.83 -2.34
N ILE A 169 1.64 -3.99 -1.66
CA ILE A 169 1.56 -3.75 -0.22
C ILE A 169 2.41 -4.78 0.50
N LEU A 170 3.45 -4.33 1.20
CA LEU A 170 4.06 -5.09 2.27
C LEU A 170 3.41 -4.65 3.58
N ASP A 171 2.90 -5.59 4.38
CA ASP A 171 2.54 -5.34 5.76
C ASP A 171 2.88 -6.49 6.70
N LYS A 172 2.63 -6.29 7.99
CA LYS A 172 2.98 -7.29 8.99
C LYS A 172 2.28 -8.63 8.73
N VAL A 173 1.05 -8.63 8.21
CA VAL A 173 0.33 -9.85 7.89
C VAL A 173 1.02 -10.55 6.73
N VAL A 174 1.28 -9.83 5.64
CA VAL A 174 1.99 -10.37 4.48
C VAL A 174 3.37 -10.90 4.85
N ALA A 175 4.18 -10.11 5.56
CA ALA A 175 5.51 -10.51 6.02
C ALA A 175 5.46 -11.76 6.93
N THR A 176 4.42 -11.89 7.77
CA THR A 176 4.23 -13.07 8.63
C THR A 176 3.85 -14.30 7.79
N ASN A 177 2.97 -14.13 6.81
CA ASN A 177 2.49 -15.24 5.97
C ASN A 177 3.56 -15.74 4.99
N LEU A 178 4.61 -14.96 4.76
CA LEU A 178 5.80 -15.34 4.00
C LEU A 178 6.89 -16.04 4.84
N HIS A 179 6.68 -16.31 6.12
CA HIS A 179 7.75 -16.83 7.00
C HIS A 179 8.46 -18.11 6.51
N GLU A 180 7.82 -18.96 5.69
CA GLU A 180 8.44 -20.17 5.14
C GLU A 180 9.52 -19.84 4.09
N VAL A 181 9.27 -18.83 3.27
CA VAL A 181 10.16 -18.37 2.17
C VAL A 181 10.96 -17.12 2.57
N TRP A 182 10.59 -16.51 3.69
CA TRP A 182 11.26 -15.38 4.29
C TRP A 182 11.33 -15.51 5.83
N PRO A 183 12.03 -16.52 6.38
CA PRO A 183 12.13 -16.72 7.84
C PRO A 183 12.70 -15.53 8.60
N GLY A 184 13.50 -14.70 7.92
CA GLY A 184 14.12 -13.50 8.46
C GLY A 184 13.37 -12.20 8.18
N ALA A 185 12.09 -12.25 7.82
CA ALA A 185 11.32 -11.05 7.47
C ALA A 185 11.37 -9.98 8.58
N PRO A 186 11.72 -8.73 8.26
CA PRO A 186 11.77 -7.66 9.24
C PRO A 186 10.38 -7.41 9.83
N LYS A 187 10.27 -7.62 11.14
CA LYS A 187 9.02 -7.43 11.91
C LYS A 187 8.61 -5.95 12.01
N ALA A 188 9.56 -5.04 11.80
CA ALA A 188 9.39 -3.60 11.75
C ALA A 188 10.54 -2.99 10.93
N GLY A 189 10.30 -1.81 10.35
CA GLY A 189 11.30 -1.08 9.56
C GLY A 189 11.73 -1.87 8.34
N TRP A 190 11.00 -1.74 7.23
CA TRP A 190 11.43 -2.37 5.97
C TRP A 190 12.40 -1.45 5.28
N TYR A 191 13.54 -2.00 4.91
CA TYR A 191 14.61 -1.24 4.29
C TYR A 191 14.28 -1.08 2.80
N PRO A 192 14.77 -0.03 2.14
CA PRO A 192 14.51 0.17 0.71
C PRO A 192 14.85 -1.03 -0.17
N ASP A 193 16.04 -1.61 -0.03
CA ASP A 193 16.48 -2.81 -0.75
C ASP A 193 15.57 -4.03 -0.45
N THR A 194 15.09 -4.12 0.78
CA THR A 194 14.19 -5.19 1.22
C THR A 194 12.83 -5.06 0.54
N TYR A 195 12.31 -3.83 0.40
CA TYR A 195 11.05 -3.57 -0.28
C TYR A 195 11.16 -3.85 -1.79
N GLU A 196 12.30 -3.52 -2.41
CA GLU A 196 12.54 -3.86 -3.80
C GLU A 196 12.57 -5.38 -4.04
N ARG A 197 13.36 -6.12 -3.26
CA ARG A 197 13.42 -7.58 -3.33
C ARG A 197 12.04 -8.20 -3.17
N TYR A 198 11.23 -7.67 -2.24
CA TYR A 198 9.85 -8.10 -2.03
C TYR A 198 8.96 -7.85 -3.27
N CYS A 199 9.02 -6.66 -3.89
CA CYS A 199 8.22 -6.37 -5.09
C CYS A 199 8.64 -7.23 -6.29
N ALA A 200 9.95 -7.43 -6.47
CA ALA A 200 10.50 -8.33 -7.49
C ALA A 200 10.06 -9.78 -7.27
N PHE A 201 10.06 -10.22 -6.01
CA PHE A 201 9.59 -11.55 -5.62
C PHE A 201 8.11 -11.77 -5.94
N MET A 202 7.24 -10.81 -5.60
CA MET A 202 5.82 -10.87 -5.91
C MET A 202 5.53 -10.85 -7.41
N SER A 203 6.31 -10.09 -8.18
CA SER A 203 6.22 -10.07 -9.64
C SER A 203 6.60 -11.43 -10.24
N ARG A 204 7.71 -12.04 -9.80
CA ARG A 204 8.12 -13.37 -10.26
C ARG A 204 7.05 -14.42 -9.96
N TRP A 205 6.48 -14.39 -8.76
CA TRP A 205 5.40 -15.32 -8.40
C TRP A 205 4.15 -15.14 -9.29
N ALA A 206 3.87 -13.93 -9.74
CA ALA A 206 2.80 -13.68 -10.70
C ALA A 206 3.12 -14.23 -12.10
N ASP A 207 4.38 -14.14 -12.53
CA ASP A 207 4.84 -14.74 -13.79
C ASP A 207 4.71 -16.28 -13.74
N LEU A 208 5.21 -16.91 -12.67
CA LEU A 208 5.06 -18.36 -12.46
C LEU A 208 3.60 -18.80 -12.45
N ALA A 209 2.73 -18.05 -11.78
CA ALA A 209 1.30 -18.33 -11.75
C ALA A 209 0.64 -18.21 -13.14
N THR A 210 1.10 -17.24 -13.95
CA THR A 210 0.64 -17.06 -15.33
C THR A 210 1.04 -18.26 -16.21
N ASP A 211 2.26 -18.76 -16.03
CA ASP A 211 2.77 -19.94 -16.73
C ASP A 211 2.03 -21.23 -16.32
N GLU A 212 1.75 -21.41 -15.02
CA GLU A 212 0.94 -22.52 -14.48
C GLU A 212 -0.48 -22.53 -15.05
N LEU A 213 -1.06 -21.36 -15.32
CA LEU A 213 -2.36 -21.20 -15.97
C LEU A 213 -2.28 -21.32 -17.50
N HIS A 214 -1.13 -21.73 -18.06
CA HIS A 214 -0.90 -21.88 -19.50
C HIS A 214 -1.32 -20.67 -20.33
N GLY A 215 -1.20 -19.47 -19.76
CA GLY A 215 -1.58 -18.21 -20.42
C GLY A 215 -3.09 -17.98 -20.58
N GLU A 216 -3.97 -18.77 -19.94
CA GLU A 216 -5.42 -18.50 -19.93
C GLU A 216 -5.75 -17.08 -19.46
N ARG A 217 -4.95 -16.57 -18.51
CA ARG A 217 -4.95 -15.17 -18.09
C ARG A 217 -3.59 -14.78 -17.52
N THR A 218 -3.27 -13.50 -17.59
CA THR A 218 -2.16 -12.90 -16.83
C THR A 218 -2.55 -12.73 -15.36
N VAL A 219 -1.68 -13.16 -14.46
CA VAL A 219 -1.80 -12.93 -13.01
C VAL A 219 -1.04 -11.67 -12.64
N ARG A 220 -1.63 -10.81 -11.80
CA ARG A 220 -0.96 -9.60 -11.31
C ARG A 220 -0.24 -9.84 -9.98
N ALA A 221 0.83 -9.09 -9.72
CA ALA A 221 1.55 -9.15 -8.44
C ALA A 221 0.67 -8.86 -7.21
N ASP A 222 -0.38 -8.04 -7.36
CA ASP A 222 -1.32 -7.75 -6.27
C ASP A 222 -2.37 -8.85 -6.05
N GLU A 223 -2.56 -9.78 -6.99
CA GLU A 223 -3.30 -11.02 -6.74
C GLU A 223 -2.50 -11.97 -5.84
N ILE A 224 -1.17 -12.04 -6.06
CA ILE A 224 -0.25 -12.81 -5.21
C ILE A 224 -0.23 -12.22 -3.79
N GLU A 225 -0.07 -10.90 -3.66
CA GLU A 225 -0.15 -10.21 -2.36
C GLU A 225 -1.48 -10.50 -1.65
N TYR A 226 -2.60 -10.45 -2.39
CA TYR A 226 -3.91 -10.74 -1.84
C TYR A 226 -4.03 -12.18 -1.32
N ALA A 227 -3.59 -13.17 -2.10
CA ALA A 227 -3.61 -14.58 -1.72
C ALA A 227 -2.74 -14.83 -0.47
N VAL A 228 -1.54 -14.23 -0.42
CA VAL A 228 -0.65 -14.30 0.74
C VAL A 228 -1.28 -13.63 1.97
N PHE A 229 -1.90 -12.47 1.82
CA PHE A 229 -2.58 -11.77 2.92
C PHE A 229 -3.72 -12.59 3.52
N HIS A 230 -4.48 -13.30 2.68
CA HIS A 230 -5.63 -14.10 3.11
C HIS A 230 -5.29 -15.54 3.49
N ARG A 231 -4.01 -15.92 3.51
CA ARG A 231 -3.56 -17.20 4.08
C ARG A 231 -4.10 -17.33 5.50
N ARG A 232 -4.87 -18.39 5.72
CA ARG A 232 -5.44 -18.74 7.03
C ARG A 232 -4.48 -19.59 7.85
#